data_AF-A0A2N4Y7X7-F1
#
_entry.id   AF-A0A2N4Y7X7-F1
#
_cell.length_a   1.000
_cell.length_b   1.000
_cell.length_c   1.000
_cell.angle_alpha   90.00
_cell.angle_beta   90.00
_cell.angle_gamma   90.00
#
_symmetry.space_group_name_H-M   'P 1'
#
loop_
_entity.id
_entity.type
_entity.pdbx_description
1 polymer ?
#
loop_
_entity_poly.entity_id
_entity_poly.type
_entity_poly.pdbx_seq_one_letter_code
_entity_poly.pdbx_strand_id
1 'polypeptide(L)'
;MTPDPQTLAEAATWHYVVALAVFALLGALGHVSRAVFNLLPDRLSDRPVMDLVISDGYSWTDMIFKTEYDDAGYYRLDSLHNLRLAVCWAMLSGFVVLLLVPDVSKVIAYWIDWSLAALVDLFWYRIETFTW
;
A
#
# COMPACT_ATOMS: atom_id res chain seq x y z
N MET A 1 11.12 18.45 -9.16
CA MET A 1 10.25 19.65 -9.17
C MET A 1 8.84 19.15 -8.90
N THR A 2 8.14 19.65 -7.90
CA THR A 2 6.74 19.30 -7.67
C THR A 2 5.86 20.05 -8.68
N PRO A 3 5.05 19.37 -9.51
CA PRO A 3 4.19 20.06 -10.46
C PRO A 3 3.11 20.86 -9.73
N ASP A 4 2.71 22.01 -10.30
CA ASP A 4 1.55 22.74 -9.84
C ASP A 4 0.28 21.96 -10.22
N PRO A 5 -0.51 21.45 -9.25
CA PRO A 5 -1.65 20.59 -9.54
C PRO A 5 -2.72 21.26 -10.41
N GLN A 6 -2.82 22.60 -10.38
CA GLN A 6 -3.78 23.35 -11.19
C GLN A 6 -3.45 23.33 -12.69
N THR A 7 -2.20 23.03 -13.03
CA THR A 7 -1.73 22.97 -14.42
C THR A 7 -1.74 21.55 -15.00
N LEU A 8 -2.02 20.55 -14.18
CA LEU A 8 -2.00 19.15 -14.58
C LEU A 8 -3.26 18.74 -15.34
N ALA A 9 -3.09 17.83 -16.29
CA ALA A 9 -4.19 17.21 -17.01
C ALA A 9 -5.05 16.35 -16.07
N GLU A 10 -6.33 16.20 -16.42
CA GLU A 10 -7.25 15.33 -15.71
C GLU A 10 -6.86 13.85 -15.84
N ALA A 11 -7.06 13.09 -14.76
CA ALA A 11 -6.76 11.67 -14.75
C ALA A 11 -7.77 10.88 -15.62
N ALA A 12 -7.27 10.23 -16.66
CA ALA A 12 -8.04 9.23 -17.41
C ALA A 12 -8.27 7.94 -16.61
N THR A 13 -9.29 7.15 -16.99
CA THR A 13 -9.72 5.91 -16.30
C THR A 13 -8.58 4.92 -16.05
N TRP A 14 -7.66 4.77 -17.01
CA TRP A 14 -6.55 3.82 -16.89
C TRP A 14 -5.56 4.20 -15.77
N HIS A 15 -5.41 5.48 -15.45
CA HIS A 15 -4.58 5.92 -14.31
C HIS A 15 -5.13 5.38 -12.99
N TYR A 16 -6.45 5.31 -12.83
CA TYR A 16 -7.07 4.71 -11.64
C TYR A 16 -6.78 3.22 -11.55
N VAL A 17 -6.77 2.51 -12.68
CA VAL A 17 -6.41 1.07 -12.72
C VAL A 17 -4.96 0.87 -12.30
N VAL A 18 -4.04 1.67 -12.85
CA VAL A 18 -2.61 1.60 -12.50
C VAL A 18 -2.41 1.98 -11.03
N ALA A 19 -3.05 3.04 -10.54
CA ALA A 19 -2.97 3.46 -9.15
C ALA A 19 -3.49 2.37 -8.19
N LEU A 20 -4.59 1.69 -8.53
CA LEU A 20 -5.10 0.56 -7.76
C LEU A 20 -4.11 -0.60 -7.70
N ALA A 21 -3.42 -0.90 -8.81
CA ALA A 21 -2.36 -1.90 -8.81
C ALA A 21 -1.18 -1.48 -7.91
N VAL A 22 -0.78 -0.21 -7.94
CA VAL A 22 0.26 0.33 -7.04
C VAL A 22 -0.19 0.26 -5.58
N PHE A 23 -1.42 0.63 -5.25
CA PHE A 23 -1.94 0.50 -3.88
C PHE A 23 -2.02 -0.96 -3.42
N ALA A 24 -2.33 -1.89 -4.32
CA ALA A 24 -2.27 -3.32 -4.00
C ALA A 24 -0.85 -3.75 -3.63
N LEU A 25 0.16 -3.29 -4.38
CA LEU A 25 1.57 -3.54 -4.06
C LEU A 25 1.96 -2.91 -2.72
N LEU A 26 1.52 -1.67 -2.44
CA LEU A 26 1.76 -1.01 -1.16
C LEU A 26 1.10 -1.76 0.01
N GLY A 27 -0.10 -2.30 -0.18
CA GLY A 27 -0.77 -3.15 0.81
C GLY A 27 0.00 -4.45 1.08
N ALA A 28 0.50 -5.10 0.04
CA ALA A 28 1.37 -6.28 0.17
C ALA A 28 2.68 -5.94 0.88
N LEU A 29 3.30 -4.80 0.57
CA LEU A 29 4.48 -4.31 1.29
C LEU A 29 4.15 -4.03 2.76
N GLY A 30 3.02 -3.39 3.07
CA GLY A 30 2.57 -3.16 4.45
C GLY A 30 2.37 -4.46 5.24
N HIS A 31 1.80 -5.49 4.60
CA HIS A 31 1.66 -6.83 5.17
C HIS A 31 3.03 -7.43 5.54
N VAL A 32 3.99 -7.40 4.60
CA VAL A 32 5.35 -7.91 4.85
C VAL A 32 6.05 -7.07 5.92
N SER A 33 5.96 -5.74 5.86
CA SER A 33 6.64 -4.86 6.81
C SER A 33 6.16 -5.08 8.24
N ARG A 34 4.85 -5.20 8.46
CA ARG A 34 4.30 -5.48 9.80
C ARG A 34 4.79 -6.83 10.32
N ALA A 35 4.78 -7.88 9.48
CA ALA A 35 5.18 -9.21 9.91
C ALA A 35 6.69 -9.34 10.19
N VAL A 36 7.54 -8.64 9.44
CA VAL A 36 9.01 -8.79 9.51
C VAL A 36 9.64 -7.83 10.51
N PHE A 37 9.12 -6.61 10.63
CA PHE A 37 9.78 -5.55 11.42
C PHE A 37 9.16 -5.34 12.81
N ASN A 38 8.03 -5.98 13.14
CA ASN A 38 7.53 -5.97 14.52
C ASN A 38 8.40 -6.87 15.40
N LEU A 39 9.25 -6.23 16.21
CA LEU A 39 10.12 -6.91 17.19
C LEU A 39 9.33 -7.46 18.39
N LEU A 40 8.26 -6.77 18.77
CA LEU A 40 7.38 -7.14 19.87
C LEU A 40 6.09 -7.77 19.33
N PRO A 41 5.48 -8.71 20.07
CA PRO A 41 4.24 -9.35 19.65
C PRO A 41 3.10 -8.32 19.58
N ASP A 42 2.31 -8.39 18.51
CA ASP A 42 1.14 -7.55 18.32
C ASP A 42 0.02 -7.88 19.32
N ARG A 43 -0.05 -9.10 19.85
CA ARG A 43 -1.00 -9.51 20.90
C ARG A 43 -0.29 -9.94 22.16
N LEU A 44 -0.79 -9.49 23.32
CA LEU A 44 -0.22 -9.77 24.64
C LEU A 44 -1.13 -10.65 25.51
N SER A 45 -2.38 -10.86 25.07
CA SER A 45 -3.39 -11.63 25.79
C SER A 45 -4.26 -12.45 24.84
N ASP A 46 -4.88 -13.51 25.34
CA ASP A 46 -5.90 -14.25 24.58
C ASP A 46 -7.23 -13.50 24.47
N ARG A 47 -7.39 -12.37 25.17
CA ARG A 47 -8.61 -11.57 25.18
C ARG A 47 -8.46 -10.35 24.26
N PRO A 48 -9.12 -10.31 23.09
CA PRO A 48 -9.02 -9.19 22.14
C PRO A 48 -9.32 -7.82 22.74
N VAL A 49 -10.30 -7.75 23.65
CA VAL A 49 -10.66 -6.50 24.34
C VAL A 49 -9.55 -6.01 25.28
N MET A 50 -8.78 -6.92 25.88
CA MET A 50 -7.63 -6.55 26.69
C MET A 50 -6.50 -6.05 25.81
N ASP A 51 -6.21 -6.75 24.70
CA ASP A 51 -5.17 -6.34 23.73
C ASP A 51 -5.41 -4.92 23.20
N LEU A 52 -6.66 -4.51 22.96
CA LEU A 52 -6.98 -3.12 22.56
C LEU A 52 -6.53 -2.05 23.57
N VAL A 53 -6.40 -2.43 24.85
CA VAL A 53 -6.04 -1.51 25.93
C VAL A 53 -4.54 -1.55 26.21
N ILE A 54 -3.92 -2.72 26.07
CA ILE A 54 -2.54 -2.95 26.54
C ILE A 54 -1.51 -3.15 25.43
N SER A 55 -1.94 -3.44 24.19
CA SER A 55 -1.05 -3.71 23.07
C SER A 55 -1.10 -2.59 22.04
N ASP A 56 0.03 -1.90 21.87
CA ASP A 56 0.19 -0.88 20.83
C ASP A 56 0.14 -1.49 19.41
N GLY A 57 0.45 -2.78 19.28
CA GLY A 57 0.42 -3.51 18.02
C GLY A 57 -0.96 -4.07 17.65
N TYR A 58 -1.96 -4.01 18.56
CA TYR A 58 -3.32 -4.49 18.30
C TYR A 58 -4.31 -3.35 18.19
N SER A 59 -5.00 -3.27 17.05
CA SER A 59 -5.95 -2.18 16.79
C SER A 59 -7.40 -2.66 16.71
N TRP A 60 -8.34 -1.72 16.80
CA TRP A 60 -9.76 -2.02 16.60
C TRP A 60 -10.05 -2.60 15.21
N THR A 61 -9.27 -2.19 14.20
CA THR A 61 -9.34 -2.78 12.86
C THR A 61 -8.94 -4.25 12.88
N ASP A 62 -7.91 -4.63 13.65
CA ASP A 62 -7.51 -6.03 13.78
C ASP A 62 -8.60 -6.89 14.40
N MET A 63 -9.31 -6.33 15.40
CA MET A 63 -10.45 -7.00 16.03
C MET A 63 -11.63 -7.20 15.08
N ILE A 64 -12.01 -6.17 14.33
CA ILE A 64 -13.17 -6.24 13.42
C ILE A 64 -12.89 -7.16 12.24
N PHE A 65 -11.70 -7.08 11.65
CA PHE A 65 -11.33 -7.86 10.47
C PHE A 65 -10.74 -9.22 10.80
N LYS A 66 -10.60 -9.54 12.09
CA LYS A 66 -10.06 -10.81 12.58
C LYS A 66 -8.68 -11.07 11.98
N THR A 67 -7.77 -10.11 12.16
CA THR A 67 -6.35 -10.29 11.82
C THR A 67 -5.82 -11.54 12.54
N GLU A 68 -5.10 -12.38 11.81
CA GLU A 68 -4.55 -13.63 12.31
C GLU A 68 -3.15 -13.42 12.92
N TYR A 69 -2.95 -14.02 14.07
CA TYR A 69 -1.69 -14.00 14.83
C TYR A 69 -1.25 -15.44 15.10
N ASP A 70 0.04 -15.65 15.32
CA ASP A 70 0.57 -16.94 15.75
C ASP A 70 0.38 -17.15 17.26
N ASP A 71 0.80 -18.32 17.76
CA ASP A 71 0.66 -18.68 19.17
C ASP A 71 1.50 -17.77 20.11
N ALA A 72 2.50 -17.07 19.57
CA ALA A 72 3.31 -16.10 20.31
C ALA A 72 2.77 -14.66 20.21
N GLY A 73 1.64 -14.46 19.53
CA GLY A 73 0.99 -13.16 19.38
C GLY A 73 1.55 -12.28 18.26
N TYR A 74 2.43 -12.80 17.40
CA TYR A 74 2.97 -12.07 16.26
C TYR A 74 2.05 -12.13 15.05
N TYR A 75 2.04 -11.05 14.27
CA TYR A 75 1.28 -10.98 13.02
C TYR A 75 1.77 -12.04 12.01
N ARG A 76 0.84 -12.83 11.46
CA ARG A 76 1.18 -13.92 10.54
C ARG A 76 1.46 -13.46 9.12
N LEU A 77 2.71 -13.65 8.68
CA LEU A 77 3.17 -13.42 7.29
C LEU A 77 2.59 -14.43 6.30
N ASP A 78 2.38 -15.67 6.73
CA ASP A 78 1.88 -16.76 5.88
C ASP A 78 0.36 -16.71 5.67
N SER A 79 -0.33 -15.84 6.40
CA SER A 79 -1.79 -15.72 6.33
C SER A 79 -2.25 -14.97 5.07
N LEU A 80 -2.90 -15.70 4.16
CA LEU A 80 -3.55 -15.12 2.99
C LEU A 80 -4.72 -14.20 3.36
N HIS A 81 -5.37 -14.45 4.51
CA HIS A 81 -6.42 -13.58 5.02
C HIS A 81 -5.84 -12.21 5.39
N ASN A 82 -4.75 -12.19 6.14
CA ASN A 82 -4.02 -10.97 6.51
C ASN A 82 -3.50 -10.21 5.28
N LEU A 83 -2.92 -10.92 4.31
CA LEU A 83 -2.48 -10.32 3.05
C LEU A 83 -3.65 -9.67 2.30
N ARG A 84 -4.77 -10.41 2.17
CA ARG A 84 -5.98 -9.90 1.52
C ARG A 84 -6.51 -8.65 2.22
N LEU A 85 -6.56 -8.64 3.56
CA LEU A 85 -6.99 -7.47 4.31
C LEU A 85 -6.09 -6.27 4.04
N ALA A 86 -4.78 -6.44 4.13
CA ALA A 86 -3.82 -5.35 3.90
C ALA A 86 -3.94 -4.77 2.47
N VAL A 87 -4.03 -5.65 1.47
CA VAL A 87 -4.21 -5.26 0.06
C VAL A 87 -5.55 -4.55 -0.16
N CYS A 88 -6.66 -5.14 0.29
CA CYS A 88 -7.99 -4.55 0.12
C CYS A 88 -8.11 -3.20 0.82
N TRP A 89 -7.54 -3.05 2.03
CA TRP A 89 -7.57 -1.79 2.76
C TRP A 89 -6.73 -0.71 2.11
N ALA A 90 -5.53 -1.04 1.61
CA ALA A 90 -4.70 -0.11 0.88
C ALA A 90 -5.38 0.34 -0.43
N MET A 91 -5.94 -0.60 -1.19
CA MET A 91 -6.68 -0.29 -2.41
C MET A 91 -7.91 0.59 -2.14
N LEU A 92 -8.75 0.21 -1.17
CA LEU A 92 -9.99 0.93 -0.87
C LEU A 92 -9.69 2.35 -0.37
N SER A 93 -8.78 2.49 0.60
CA SER A 93 -8.43 3.80 1.14
C SER A 93 -7.76 4.70 0.09
N GLY A 94 -6.82 4.17 -0.69
CA GLY A 94 -6.19 4.88 -1.80
C GLY A 94 -7.20 5.30 -2.87
N PHE A 95 -8.15 4.43 -3.22
CA PHE A 95 -9.20 4.75 -4.18
C PHE A 95 -10.15 5.84 -3.67
N VAL A 96 -10.56 5.78 -2.42
CA VAL A 96 -11.37 6.83 -1.79
C VAL A 96 -10.63 8.17 -1.81
N VAL A 97 -9.33 8.18 -1.51
CA VAL A 97 -8.50 9.39 -1.57
C VAL A 97 -8.45 9.95 -3.00
N LEU A 98 -8.25 9.11 -4.01
CA LEU A 98 -8.23 9.53 -5.42
C LEU A 98 -9.55 10.18 -5.86
N LEU A 99 -10.69 9.74 -5.33
CA LEU A 99 -12.00 10.23 -5.72
C LEU A 99 -12.43 11.49 -4.96
N LEU A 100 -12.01 11.64 -3.70
CA LEU A 100 -12.56 12.65 -2.80
C LEU A 100 -11.61 13.80 -2.49
N VAL A 101 -10.29 13.59 -2.62
CA VAL A 101 -9.32 14.64 -2.32
C VAL A 101 -9.00 15.43 -3.59
N PRO A 102 -9.22 16.76 -3.60
CA PRO A 102 -8.94 17.60 -4.77
C PRO A 102 -7.52 17.40 -5.29
N ASP A 103 -7.40 17.36 -6.62
CA ASP A 103 -6.15 17.30 -7.37
C ASP A 103 -5.25 16.06 -7.15
N VAL A 104 -5.57 15.17 -6.21
CA VAL A 104 -4.75 13.97 -5.95
C VAL A 104 -4.74 13.04 -7.17
N SER A 105 -5.88 12.85 -7.83
CA SER A 105 -5.95 12.04 -9.05
C SER A 105 -5.05 12.59 -10.17
N LYS A 106 -5.00 13.92 -10.34
CA LYS A 106 -4.12 14.60 -11.33
C LYS A 106 -2.66 14.39 -11.02
N VAL A 107 -2.28 14.59 -9.76
CA VAL A 107 -0.89 14.40 -9.30
C VAL A 107 -0.45 12.95 -9.50
N ILE A 108 -1.32 12.00 -9.16
CA ILE A 108 -1.02 10.57 -9.35
C ILE A 108 -0.93 10.23 -10.84
N ALA A 109 -1.82 10.73 -11.69
CA ALA A 109 -1.74 10.56 -13.14
C ALA A 109 -0.41 11.09 -13.69
N TYR A 110 -0.01 12.30 -13.29
CA TYR A 110 1.29 12.87 -13.65
C TYR A 110 2.46 11.95 -13.29
N TRP A 111 2.49 11.42 -12.06
CA TRP A 111 3.56 10.53 -11.63
C TRP A 111 3.56 9.20 -12.38
N ILE A 112 2.38 8.67 -12.71
CA ILE A 112 2.25 7.47 -13.54
C ILE A 112 2.86 7.73 -14.92
N ASP A 113 2.43 8.78 -15.62
CA ASP A 113 2.93 9.13 -16.95
C ASP A 113 4.44 9.39 -16.93
N TRP A 114 4.91 10.17 -15.97
CA TRP A 114 6.32 10.48 -15.81
C TRP A 114 7.15 9.22 -15.55
N SER A 115 6.68 8.32 -14.68
CA SER A 115 7.40 7.07 -14.37
C SER A 115 7.46 6.13 -15.56
N LEU A 116 6.39 6.04 -16.35
CA LEU A 116 6.36 5.22 -17.56
C LEU A 116 7.31 5.79 -18.62
N ALA A 117 7.32 7.11 -18.82
CA ALA A 117 8.27 7.76 -19.71
C ALA A 117 9.72 7.48 -19.27
N ALA A 118 10.03 7.64 -17.98
CA ALA A 118 11.36 7.36 -17.43
C ALA A 118 11.80 5.90 -17.62
N LEU A 119 10.86 4.94 -17.51
CA LEU A 119 11.15 3.52 -17.78
C LEU A 119 11.45 3.26 -19.25
N VAL A 120 10.72 3.91 -20.16
CA VAL A 120 10.96 3.82 -21.62
C VAL A 120 12.31 4.45 -21.96
N ASP A 121 12.64 5.61 -21.39
CA ASP A 121 13.93 6.27 -21.58
C ASP A 121 15.08 5.38 -21.07
N LEU A 122 14.91 4.76 -19.89
CA LEU A 122 15.90 3.82 -19.35
C LEU A 122 16.08 2.60 -20.26
N PHE A 123 15.00 2.07 -20.82
CA PHE A 123 15.04 0.95 -21.76
C PHE A 123 15.84 1.30 -23.02
N TRP A 124 15.58 2.46 -23.64
CA TRP A 124 16.32 2.89 -24.81
C TRP A 124 17.77 3.21 -24.50
N TYR A 125 18.03 3.90 -23.40
CA TYR A 125 19.39 4.14 -22.91
C TYR A 125 20.17 2.83 -22.77
N ARG A 126 19.54 1.78 -22.22
CA ARG A 126 20.17 0.47 -22.08
C ARG A 126 20.45 -0.21 -23.42
N ILE A 127 19.59 -0.05 -24.42
CA ILE A 127 19.84 -0.57 -25.78
C ILE A 127 21.01 0.16 -26.43
N GLU A 128 21.03 1.49 -26.35
CA GLU A 128 22.05 2.32 -27.01
C GLU A 128 23.43 2.17 -26.38
N THR A 129 23.47 1.94 -25.06
CA THR A 129 24.73 1.82 -24.30
C THR A 129 25.13 0.38 -24.02
N PHE A 130 24.43 -0.60 -24.61
CA PHE A 130 24.75 -2.01 -24.40
C PHE A 130 26.11 -2.36 -25.02
N THR A 131 27.10 -2.62 -24.18
CA THR A 131 28.39 -3.18 -24.58
C THR A 131 28.45 -4.66 -24.17
N TRP A 132 28.81 -5.52 -25.11
CA TRP A 132 28.99 -6.98 -24.92
C TRP A 132 30.15 -7.32 -23.99
#